data_AF-A0A8I6X107-F1
#
_entry.id   AF-A0A8I6X107-F1
#
_cell.length_a   1.000
_cell.length_b   1.000
_cell.length_c   1.000
_cell.angle_alpha   90.00
_cell.angle_beta   90.00
_cell.angle_gamma   90.00
#
_symmetry.space_group_name_H-M   'P 1'
#
loop_
_entity.id
_entity.type
_entity.pdbx_description
1 polymer ?
#
loop_
_entity_poly.entity_id
_entity_poly.type
_entity_poly.pdbx_seq_one_letter_code
_entity_poly.pdbx_strand_id
1 'polypeptide(L)'
;MMNEHLISTPYPSFKSINNMVYIDEKWYDMTRVKNTYYVLPGEPEPERTVSNTNSIGKTEAQRNSQNRDRGTIEVKPVKVTRHVCRQYLINKVIPAIQDKWPDDDEGTTIFIQQDNAKPHVLPNDEGFREAVEQTDLDIRLIQQPPNSPEFNVLDMCFHRSLQSLTDCRAPINIRELVQGVEEEFENYDAHKLFKSFITLQAVIEDQGGNSYKMPHLHKDRLQNAGEEIIGVY
;
A
#
# COMPACT_ATOMS: atom_id res chain seq x y z
N MET A 1 -3.71 -21.21 -5.69
CA MET A 1 -4.27 -22.46 -6.25
C MET A 1 -3.15 -23.20 -6.98
N MET A 2 -2.81 -24.42 -6.54
CA MET A 2 -1.78 -25.26 -7.16
C MET A 2 -2.26 -25.78 -8.51
N ASN A 3 -1.36 -25.87 -9.50
CA ASN A 3 -1.66 -26.36 -10.84
C ASN A 3 -1.25 -27.84 -10.95
N GLU A 4 -2.18 -28.73 -11.30
CA GLU A 4 -1.99 -30.20 -11.32
C GLU A 4 -1.08 -30.71 -12.47
N HIS A 5 -0.33 -29.83 -13.13
CA HIS A 5 0.46 -30.16 -14.33
C HIS A 5 1.99 -30.01 -14.17
N LEU A 6 2.51 -29.81 -12.96
CA LEU A 6 3.95 -29.57 -12.73
C LEU A 6 4.59 -30.53 -11.70
N ILE A 7 4.22 -31.81 -11.70
CA ILE A 7 4.76 -32.84 -10.80
C ILE A 7 6.14 -33.38 -11.27
N SER A 8 6.98 -32.57 -11.93
CA SER A 8 8.27 -33.04 -12.49
C SER A 8 9.50 -32.20 -12.10
N THR A 9 9.33 -31.07 -11.40
CA THR A 9 10.48 -30.28 -10.95
C THR A 9 10.71 -30.44 -9.45
N PRO A 10 11.95 -30.69 -8.99
CA PRO A 10 12.28 -30.86 -7.56
C PRO A 10 12.21 -29.54 -6.77
N TYR A 11 11.85 -28.44 -7.42
CA TYR A 11 11.60 -27.14 -6.81
C TYR A 11 10.13 -26.77 -7.00
N PRO A 12 9.41 -26.36 -5.94
CA PRO A 12 8.06 -25.85 -6.07
C PRO A 12 8.09 -24.58 -6.94
N SER A 13 7.47 -24.61 -8.12
CA SER A 13 7.29 -23.41 -8.93
C SER A 13 5.96 -22.76 -8.57
N PHE A 14 6.04 -21.58 -7.97
CA PHE A 14 4.87 -20.73 -7.77
C PHE A 14 4.55 -19.96 -9.05
N LYS A 15 3.26 -19.64 -9.25
CA LYS A 15 2.88 -18.65 -10.27
C LYS A 15 3.60 -17.35 -9.96
N SER A 16 4.23 -16.78 -10.99
CA SER A 16 4.83 -15.45 -10.90
C SER A 16 3.81 -14.47 -10.31
N ILE A 17 4.18 -13.75 -9.25
CA ILE A 17 3.34 -12.72 -8.61
C ILE A 17 3.32 -11.41 -9.42
N ASN A 18 3.96 -11.40 -10.60
CA ASN A 18 4.11 -10.23 -11.46
C ASN A 18 2.78 -9.72 -12.02
N ASN A 19 1.74 -10.57 -12.03
CA ASN A 19 0.40 -10.18 -12.47
C ASN A 19 -0.53 -9.73 -11.33
N MET A 20 0.03 -9.34 -10.18
CA MET A 20 -0.74 -8.96 -8.99
C MET A 20 -0.47 -7.53 -8.53
N VAL A 21 -1.53 -6.74 -8.41
CA VAL A 21 -1.55 -5.40 -7.80
C VAL A 21 -2.08 -5.53 -6.38
N TYR A 22 -1.35 -5.01 -5.41
CA TYR A 22 -1.75 -5.05 -4.00
C TYR A 22 -2.34 -3.70 -3.61
N ILE A 23 -3.50 -3.70 -2.96
CA ILE A 23 -4.13 -2.49 -2.42
C ILE A 23 -4.54 -2.71 -0.97
N ASP A 24 -4.39 -1.66 -0.16
CA ASP A 24 -4.75 -1.66 1.25
C ASP A 24 -4.76 -0.22 1.77
N GLU A 25 -5.51 0.05 2.85
CA GLU A 25 -5.52 1.37 3.48
C GLU A 25 -4.69 1.41 4.76
N LYS A 26 -3.79 2.39 4.83
CA LYS A 26 -2.96 2.63 6.01
C LYS A 26 -3.40 3.85 6.80
N TRP A 27 -3.56 3.66 8.11
CA TRP A 27 -3.65 4.75 9.09
C TRP A 27 -2.26 5.24 9.47
N TYR A 28 -2.06 6.55 9.35
CA TYR A 28 -0.85 7.23 9.80
C TYR A 28 -1.14 8.01 11.08
N ASP A 29 -0.40 7.69 12.12
CA ASP A 29 -0.43 8.46 13.36
C ASP A 29 0.48 9.66 13.21
N MET A 30 -0.02 10.86 13.55
CA MET A 30 0.82 12.07 13.61
C MET A 30 1.93 11.93 14.66
N THR A 31 1.72 11.04 15.63
CA THR A 31 2.62 10.87 16.75
C THR A 31 2.61 9.44 17.26
N ARG A 32 3.79 8.89 17.56
CA ARG A 32 3.87 7.64 18.30
C ARG A 32 3.22 7.76 19.67
N VAL A 33 2.54 6.70 20.08
CA VAL A 33 1.90 6.57 21.41
C VAL A 33 2.91 6.74 22.54
N LYS A 34 4.19 6.40 22.30
CA LYS A 34 5.31 6.61 23.23
C LYS A 34 6.47 7.28 22.50
N ASN A 35 6.90 8.44 23.00
CA ASN A 35 8.10 9.14 22.57
C ASN A 35 9.02 9.35 23.78
N THR A 36 10.32 9.21 23.57
CA THR A 36 11.35 9.51 24.58
C THR A 36 11.98 10.85 24.23
N TYR A 37 11.94 11.80 25.16
CA TYR A 37 12.55 13.13 25.01
C TYR A 37 13.74 13.25 25.95
N TYR A 38 14.83 13.84 25.47
CA TYR A 38 15.92 14.30 26.33
C TYR A 38 15.63 15.76 26.67
N VAL A 39 15.44 16.07 27.95
CA VAL A 39 15.11 17.41 28.45
C VAL A 39 16.25 17.88 29.35
N LEU A 40 16.70 19.12 29.19
CA LEU A 40 17.76 19.68 30.04
C LEU A 40 17.23 20.04 31.44
N PRO A 41 18.07 20.06 32.48
CA PRO A 41 17.62 20.42 33.83
C PRO A 41 16.99 21.82 33.86
N GLY A 42 15.70 21.89 34.18
CA GLY A 42 14.93 23.14 34.28
C GLY A 42 14.11 23.52 33.05
N GLU A 43 14.20 22.76 31.96
CA GLU A 43 13.31 22.92 30.81
C GLU A 43 11.95 22.26 31.11
N PRO A 44 10.81 22.91 30.75
CA PRO A 44 9.49 22.35 30.99
C PRO A 44 9.28 21.06 30.20
N GLU A 45 8.48 20.14 30.74
CA GLU A 45 8.09 18.93 30.01
C GLU A 45 7.35 19.30 28.72
N PRO A 46 7.62 18.60 27.61
CA PRO A 46 6.96 18.91 26.34
C PRO A 46 5.46 18.61 26.42
N GLU A 47 4.63 19.65 26.39
CA GLU A 47 3.18 19.52 26.36
C GLU A 47 2.67 19.18 24.95
N ARG A 48 1.59 18.39 24.90
CA ARG A 48 0.91 18.02 23.66
C ARG A 48 -0.56 18.38 23.69
N THR A 49 -1.01 19.08 22.65
CA THR A 49 -2.42 19.37 22.39
C THR A 49 -2.77 18.96 20.96
N VAL A 50 -2.98 17.67 20.71
CA VAL A 50 -3.45 17.21 19.39
C VAL A 50 -4.75 16.45 19.57
N SER A 51 -5.81 16.94 18.93
CA SER A 51 -7.08 16.23 18.81
C SER A 51 -6.99 15.15 17.72
N ASN A 52 -7.52 13.96 18.01
CA ASN A 52 -7.63 12.86 17.05
C ASN A 52 -8.57 13.25 15.87
N THR A 53 -8.11 13.07 14.64
CA THR A 53 -8.93 13.17 13.42
C THR A 53 -8.90 11.85 12.67
N ASN A 54 -10.08 11.26 12.43
CA ASN A 54 -10.23 10.01 11.70
C ASN A 54 -10.37 10.22 10.18
N SER A 55 -9.44 9.66 9.41
CA SER A 55 -9.32 9.66 7.94
C SER A 55 -9.15 11.05 7.36
N ILE A 56 -8.49 11.18 6.22
CA ILE A 56 -8.11 12.47 5.67
C ILE A 56 -8.18 12.43 4.13
N GLY A 57 -8.85 13.40 3.53
CA GLY A 57 -8.97 13.64 2.09
C GLY A 57 -8.79 15.11 1.77
N LYS A 58 -8.34 15.44 0.54
CA LYS A 58 -8.15 16.82 0.07
C LYS A 58 -9.45 17.29 -0.61
N THR A 59 -10.01 18.42 -0.18
CA THR A 59 -11.21 19.03 -0.76
C THR A 59 -11.04 20.54 -0.81
N GLU A 60 -11.49 21.21 -1.86
CA GLU A 60 -11.40 22.67 -1.94
C GLU A 60 -12.33 23.38 -0.96
N ALA A 61 -11.83 24.42 -0.31
CA ALA A 61 -12.60 25.30 0.56
C ALA A 61 -13.73 25.98 -0.25
N GLN A 62 -14.98 25.63 0.09
CA GLN A 62 -16.16 26.09 -0.64
C GLN A 62 -16.56 27.55 -0.32
N ARG A 63 -16.02 28.13 0.75
CA ARG A 63 -16.35 29.48 1.24
C ARG A 63 -15.10 30.21 1.73
N ASN A 64 -15.10 31.54 1.63
CA ASN A 64 -14.11 32.37 2.30
C ASN A 64 -14.33 32.33 3.83
N SER A 65 -13.25 32.32 4.59
CA SER A 65 -13.22 32.49 6.04
C SER A 65 -12.08 33.45 6.42
N GLN A 66 -12.10 34.01 7.63
CA GLN A 66 -11.05 34.95 8.07
C GLN A 66 -9.61 34.42 7.93
N ASN A 67 -9.43 33.09 7.97
CA ASN A 67 -8.12 32.47 7.89
C ASN A 67 -7.85 31.73 6.57
N ARG A 68 -8.80 31.70 5.62
CA ARG A 68 -8.69 30.92 4.35
C ARG A 68 -9.59 31.47 3.25
N ASP A 69 -9.01 31.66 2.06
CA ASP A 69 -9.74 31.99 0.84
C ASP A 69 -10.40 30.74 0.21
N ARG A 70 -11.51 30.96 -0.50
CA ARG A 70 -12.21 29.97 -1.32
C ARG A 70 -11.25 29.41 -2.36
N GLY A 71 -11.26 28.09 -2.53
CA GLY A 71 -10.33 27.37 -3.41
C GLY A 71 -9.07 26.85 -2.71
N THR A 72 -8.80 27.25 -1.46
CA THR A 72 -7.68 26.65 -0.70
C THR A 72 -7.93 25.16 -0.48
N ILE A 73 -6.97 24.29 -0.81
CA ILE A 73 -7.07 22.84 -0.55
C ILE A 73 -7.16 22.62 0.96
N GLU A 74 -8.30 22.09 1.39
CA GLU A 74 -8.62 21.79 2.78
C GLU A 74 -8.58 20.29 3.01
N VAL A 75 -8.07 19.92 4.18
CA VAL A 75 -7.85 18.54 4.56
C VAL A 75 -9.05 18.05 5.39
N LYS A 76 -9.99 17.45 4.66
CA LYS A 76 -11.24 16.72 4.96
C LYS A 76 -11.19 15.39 5.69
N PRO A 77 -11.72 15.15 6.89
CA PRO A 77 -12.05 13.78 7.23
C PRO A 77 -13.10 13.19 6.29
N VAL A 78 -12.74 12.10 5.60
CA VAL A 78 -13.61 11.35 4.68
C VAL A 78 -13.82 9.96 5.25
N LYS A 79 -15.08 9.57 5.42
CA LYS A 79 -15.40 8.21 5.86
C LYS A 79 -15.11 7.23 4.73
N VAL A 80 -14.22 6.28 4.97
CA VAL A 80 -13.96 5.17 4.06
C VAL A 80 -15.20 4.26 4.02
N THR A 81 -15.87 4.24 2.86
CA THR A 81 -17.06 3.43 2.60
C THR A 81 -16.83 2.65 1.31
N ARG A 82 -17.62 1.59 1.07
CA ARG A 82 -17.52 0.82 -0.18
C ARG A 82 -17.70 1.63 -1.43
N HIS A 83 -18.56 2.63 -1.38
CA HIS A 83 -18.70 3.56 -2.49
C HIS A 83 -17.40 4.33 -2.74
N VAL A 84 -16.74 4.83 -1.69
CA VAL A 84 -15.45 5.53 -1.81
C VAL A 84 -14.37 4.59 -2.32
N CYS A 85 -14.20 3.39 -1.77
CA CYS A 85 -13.21 2.41 -2.26
C CYS A 85 -13.46 2.08 -3.75
N ARG A 86 -14.72 1.89 -4.16
CA ARG A 86 -15.08 1.70 -5.58
C ARG A 86 -14.67 2.89 -6.45
N GLN A 87 -14.93 4.11 -6.01
CA GLN A 87 -14.53 5.31 -6.75
C GLN A 87 -13.01 5.45 -6.86
N TYR A 88 -12.25 5.03 -5.85
CA TYR A 88 -10.79 4.99 -5.93
C TYR A 88 -10.31 3.94 -6.93
N LEU A 89 -10.89 2.73 -6.91
CA LEU A 89 -10.57 1.70 -7.91
C LEU A 89 -10.81 2.20 -9.34
N ILE A 90 -12.00 2.74 -9.60
CA ILE A 90 -12.41 3.17 -10.94
C ILE A 90 -11.63 4.39 -11.43
N ASN A 91 -11.46 5.41 -10.58
CA ASN A 91 -10.93 6.70 -11.01
C ASN A 91 -9.41 6.84 -10.83
N LYS A 92 -8.77 5.92 -10.10
CA LYS A 92 -7.34 6.00 -9.76
C LYS A 92 -6.59 4.72 -10.11
N VAL A 93 -7.03 3.58 -9.58
CA VAL A 93 -6.27 2.31 -9.72
C VAL A 93 -6.33 1.78 -11.14
N ILE A 94 -7.53 1.62 -11.71
CA ILE A 94 -7.69 1.10 -13.09
C ILE A 94 -6.93 1.96 -14.11
N PRO A 95 -7.07 3.31 -14.11
CA PRO A 95 -6.31 4.15 -15.03
C PRO A 95 -4.79 4.03 -14.83
N ALA A 96 -4.31 3.92 -13.59
CA ALA A 96 -2.88 3.75 -13.32
C ALA A 96 -2.35 2.40 -13.81
N ILE A 97 -3.16 1.33 -13.74
CA ILE A 97 -2.83 0.04 -14.34
C ILE A 97 -2.72 0.20 -15.85
N GLN A 98 -3.71 0.80 -16.53
CA GLN A 98 -3.65 0.98 -17.98
C GLN A 98 -2.43 1.80 -18.45
N ASP A 99 -2.02 2.80 -17.68
CA ASP A 99 -0.88 3.67 -18.01
C ASP A 99 0.48 2.99 -17.79
N LYS A 100 0.58 2.09 -16.80
CA LYS A 100 1.87 1.57 -16.30
C LYS A 100 2.08 0.08 -16.50
N TRP A 101 1.04 -0.67 -16.87
CA TRP A 101 1.16 -2.11 -17.07
C TRP A 101 2.01 -2.40 -18.30
N PRO A 102 2.98 -3.33 -18.25
CA PRO A 102 3.85 -3.61 -19.38
C PRO A 102 3.08 -4.23 -20.55
N ASP A 103 3.36 -3.74 -21.76
CA ASP A 103 2.76 -4.25 -23.00
C ASP A 103 3.14 -5.72 -23.28
N ASP A 104 4.29 -6.17 -22.79
CA ASP A 104 4.79 -7.55 -22.98
C ASP A 104 3.92 -8.60 -22.26
N ASP A 105 3.06 -8.19 -21.33
CA ASP A 105 2.12 -9.06 -20.60
C ASP A 105 0.71 -9.10 -21.23
N GLU A 106 0.57 -8.71 -22.51
CA GLU A 106 -0.70 -8.68 -23.25
C GLU A 106 -1.46 -10.01 -23.14
N GLY A 107 -2.76 -9.94 -22.80
CA GLY A 107 -3.63 -11.11 -22.65
C GLY A 107 -3.52 -11.82 -21.29
N THR A 108 -2.68 -11.35 -20.37
CA THR A 108 -2.59 -11.89 -19.01
C THR A 108 -3.67 -11.29 -18.11
N THR A 109 -4.32 -12.13 -17.29
CA THR A 109 -5.23 -11.66 -16.24
C THR A 109 -4.44 -10.94 -15.14
N ILE A 110 -4.84 -9.70 -14.85
CA ILE A 110 -4.30 -8.87 -13.77
C ILE A 110 -5.18 -9.06 -12.53
N PHE A 111 -4.58 -9.38 -11.39
CA PHE A 111 -5.31 -9.53 -10.13
C PHE A 111 -5.07 -8.35 -9.20
N ILE A 112 -6.13 -7.69 -8.74
CA ILE A 112 -6.07 -6.71 -7.66
C ILE A 112 -6.40 -7.44 -6.35
N GLN A 113 -5.44 -7.50 -5.43
CA GLN A 113 -5.60 -8.11 -4.11
C GLN A 113 -5.88 -7.06 -3.06
N GLN A 114 -6.96 -7.27 -2.29
CA GLN A 114 -7.33 -6.48 -1.11
C GLN A 114 -7.71 -7.40 0.07
N ASP A 115 -7.78 -6.88 1.29
CA ASP A 115 -8.22 -7.65 2.46
C ASP A 115 -9.78 -7.79 2.50
N ASN A 116 -10.31 -8.38 3.58
CA ASN A 116 -11.76 -8.57 3.77
C ASN A 116 -12.44 -7.44 4.57
N ALA A 117 -11.87 -6.24 4.64
CA ALA A 117 -12.47 -5.12 5.35
C ALA A 117 -13.88 -4.82 4.81
N LYS A 118 -14.83 -4.49 5.71
CA LYS A 118 -16.22 -4.21 5.33
C LYS A 118 -16.39 -3.19 4.19
N PRO A 119 -15.58 -2.11 4.12
CA PRO A 119 -15.64 -1.15 3.02
C PRO A 119 -15.13 -1.70 1.69
N HIS A 120 -14.39 -2.82 1.66
CA HIS A 120 -13.85 -3.30 0.39
C HIS A 120 -14.92 -3.74 -0.59
N VAL A 121 -14.58 -3.57 -1.86
CA VAL A 121 -15.44 -3.86 -3.01
C VAL A 121 -15.46 -5.36 -3.23
N LEU A 122 -16.60 -5.96 -3.51
CA LEU A 122 -16.66 -7.41 -3.73
C LEU A 122 -16.17 -7.74 -5.14
N PRO A 123 -15.61 -8.95 -5.39
CA PRO A 123 -15.19 -9.37 -6.72
C PRO A 123 -16.28 -9.27 -7.81
N ASN A 124 -17.54 -9.36 -7.40
CA ASN A 124 -18.71 -9.37 -8.28
C ASN A 124 -19.38 -8.00 -8.37
N ASP A 125 -18.71 -6.93 -7.93
CA ASP A 125 -19.28 -5.59 -7.90
C ASP A 125 -19.54 -5.05 -9.31
N GLU A 126 -20.78 -4.65 -9.57
CA GLU A 126 -21.25 -4.22 -10.89
C GLU A 126 -20.49 -3.00 -11.40
N GLY A 127 -20.37 -1.94 -10.59
CA GLY A 127 -19.69 -0.72 -11.03
C GLY A 127 -18.19 -0.91 -11.28
N PHE A 128 -17.53 -1.80 -10.53
CA PHE A 128 -16.15 -2.19 -10.83
C PHE A 128 -16.06 -2.96 -12.15
N ARG A 129 -16.94 -3.95 -12.37
CA ARG A 129 -16.97 -4.73 -13.61
C ARG A 129 -17.21 -3.86 -14.84
N GLU A 130 -18.20 -2.97 -14.77
CA GLU A 130 -18.50 -2.03 -15.85
C GLU A 130 -17.28 -1.18 -16.22
N ALA A 131 -16.52 -0.71 -15.22
CA ALA A 131 -15.31 0.06 -15.45
C ALA A 131 -14.19 -0.76 -16.12
N VAL A 132 -14.00 -2.02 -15.69
CA VAL A 132 -13.02 -2.93 -16.31
C VAL A 132 -13.43 -3.28 -17.75
N GLU A 133 -14.72 -3.43 -18.03
CA GLU A 133 -15.25 -3.68 -19.39
C GLU A 133 -14.99 -2.50 -20.37
N GLN A 134 -14.69 -1.30 -19.86
CA GLN A 134 -14.23 -0.16 -20.69
C GLN A 134 -12.72 -0.18 -20.98
N THR A 135 -11.99 -1.17 -20.46
CA THR A 135 -10.55 -1.33 -20.65
C THR A 135 -10.27 -2.52 -21.56
N ASP A 136 -9.11 -2.52 -22.20
CA ASP A 136 -8.63 -3.66 -23.00
C ASP A 136 -7.89 -4.72 -22.14
N LEU A 137 -8.00 -4.64 -20.80
CA LEU A 137 -7.29 -5.48 -19.84
C LEU A 137 -8.25 -6.44 -19.10
N ASP A 138 -7.83 -7.68 -18.84
CA ASP A 138 -8.56 -8.61 -17.96
C ASP A 138 -8.19 -8.37 -16.49
N ILE A 139 -8.88 -7.43 -15.83
CA ILE A 139 -8.62 -7.06 -14.43
C ILE A 139 -9.65 -7.74 -13.51
N ARG A 140 -9.17 -8.44 -12.48
CA ARG A 140 -10.02 -9.16 -11.51
C ARG A 140 -9.67 -8.81 -10.09
N LEU A 141 -10.70 -8.58 -9.27
CA LEU A 141 -10.54 -8.32 -7.86
C LEU A 141 -10.56 -9.63 -7.07
N ILE A 142 -9.59 -9.81 -6.17
CA ILE A 142 -9.50 -10.97 -5.28
C ILE A 142 -9.41 -10.50 -3.83
N GLN A 143 -10.00 -11.29 -2.93
CA GLN A 143 -9.93 -11.06 -1.51
C GLN A 143 -9.02 -12.09 -0.84
N GLN A 144 -8.31 -11.68 0.20
CA GLN A 144 -7.51 -12.60 0.99
C GLN A 144 -8.37 -13.69 1.65
N PRO A 145 -7.82 -14.90 1.85
CA PRO A 145 -8.45 -15.87 2.74
C PRO A 145 -8.57 -15.31 4.17
N PRO A 146 -9.64 -15.63 4.92
CA PRO A 146 -9.81 -15.16 6.29
C PRO A 146 -8.64 -15.56 7.20
N ASN A 147 -8.22 -14.65 8.09
CA ASN A 147 -7.11 -14.84 9.06
C ASN A 147 -5.75 -15.13 8.44
N SER A 148 -5.42 -14.51 7.31
CA SER A 148 -4.12 -14.70 6.66
C SER A 148 -3.33 -13.39 6.50
N PRO A 149 -2.98 -12.71 7.62
CA PRO A 149 -2.27 -11.43 7.60
C PRO A 149 -0.88 -11.52 6.93
N GLU A 150 -0.32 -12.73 6.86
CA GLU A 150 0.98 -13.03 6.27
C GLU A 150 1.01 -12.86 4.74
N PHE A 151 -0.15 -12.72 4.08
CA PHE A 151 -0.23 -12.49 2.63
C PHE A 151 -0.46 -11.03 2.23
N ASN A 152 -0.50 -10.07 3.17
CA ASN A 152 -0.54 -8.64 2.83
C ASN A 152 0.89 -8.07 2.80
N VAL A 153 1.48 -8.01 1.59
CA VAL A 153 2.84 -7.45 1.40
C VAL A 153 2.94 -6.00 1.87
N LEU A 154 1.84 -5.25 1.76
CA LEU A 154 1.82 -3.83 2.10
C LEU A 154 1.98 -3.64 3.61
N ASP A 155 1.20 -4.36 4.41
CA ASP A 155 1.28 -4.30 5.87
C ASP A 155 2.55 -4.94 6.45
N MET A 156 3.11 -5.95 5.78
CA MET A 156 4.32 -6.62 6.23
C MET A 156 5.56 -5.75 6.04
N CYS A 157 5.64 -4.99 4.96
CA CYS A 157 6.88 -4.31 4.59
C CYS A 157 6.65 -2.84 4.23
N PHE A 158 5.85 -2.57 3.20
CA PHE A 158 5.77 -1.24 2.60
C PHE A 158 5.22 -0.19 3.58
N HIS A 159 4.05 -0.42 4.16
CA HIS A 159 3.41 0.47 5.12
C HIS A 159 4.26 0.68 6.38
N ARG A 160 4.93 -0.36 6.87
CA ARG A 160 5.81 -0.25 8.04
C ARG A 160 7.04 0.60 7.75
N SER A 161 7.63 0.40 6.58
CA SER A 161 8.79 1.17 6.13
C SER A 161 8.41 2.64 5.90
N LEU A 162 7.33 2.89 5.17
CA LEU A 162 6.85 4.23 4.86
C LEU A 162 6.44 4.99 6.14
N GLN A 163 5.70 4.36 7.06
CA GLN A 163 5.43 4.93 8.38
C GLN A 163 6.71 5.27 9.14
N SER A 164 7.72 4.39 9.12
CA SER A 164 8.98 4.66 9.81
C SER A 164 9.73 5.85 9.21
N LEU A 165 9.67 6.05 7.89
CA LEU A 165 10.28 7.20 7.21
C LEU A 165 9.54 8.49 7.55
N THR A 166 8.20 8.46 7.50
CA THR A 166 7.37 9.60 7.89
C THR A 166 7.54 9.95 9.37
N ASP A 167 7.65 8.97 10.28
CA ASP A 167 7.90 9.18 11.71
C ASP A 167 9.21 9.96 11.94
N CYS A 168 10.26 9.66 11.17
CA CYS A 168 11.55 10.32 11.27
C CYS A 168 11.50 11.81 10.87
N ARG A 169 10.48 12.22 10.10
CA ARG A 169 10.25 13.63 9.75
C ARG A 169 9.62 14.44 10.88
N ALA A 170 9.11 13.76 11.91
CA ALA A 170 8.49 14.38 13.09
C ALA A 170 7.45 15.47 12.75
N PRO A 171 6.41 15.17 11.94
CA PRO A 171 5.41 16.15 11.55
C PRO A 171 4.66 16.69 12.78
N ILE A 172 4.45 18.01 12.85
CA ILE A 172 3.77 18.65 13.98
C ILE A 172 2.32 19.03 13.67
N ASN A 173 1.89 18.87 12.42
CA ASN A 173 0.51 19.07 12.00
C ASN A 173 0.10 18.14 10.86
N ILE A 174 -1.21 18.04 10.61
CA ILE A 174 -1.79 17.19 9.57
C ILE A 174 -1.25 17.50 8.17
N ARG A 175 -0.98 18.78 7.85
CA ARG A 175 -0.52 19.16 6.51
C ARG A 175 0.90 18.65 6.26
N GLU A 176 1.79 18.83 7.23
CA GLU A 176 3.14 18.27 7.22
C GLU A 176 3.13 16.75 7.21
N LEU A 177 2.21 16.11 7.93
CA LEU A 177 2.06 14.65 7.87
C LEU A 177 1.71 14.20 6.45
N VAL A 178 0.69 14.79 5.84
CA VAL A 178 0.26 14.43 4.47
C VAL A 178 1.38 14.67 3.46
N GLN A 179 1.99 15.86 3.48
CA GLN A 179 3.13 16.18 2.61
C GLN A 179 4.29 15.21 2.87
N GLY A 180 4.54 14.90 4.14
CA GLY A 180 5.59 14.00 4.58
C GLY A 180 5.44 12.60 4.00
N VAL A 181 4.23 12.05 4.02
CA VAL A 181 3.90 10.75 3.43
C VAL A 181 4.02 10.80 1.90
N GLU A 182 3.50 11.83 1.25
CA GLU A 182 3.53 11.97 -0.22
C GLU A 182 4.98 12.00 -0.74
N GLU A 183 5.83 12.84 -0.15
CA GLU A 183 7.24 12.93 -0.55
C GLU A 183 8.03 11.63 -0.26
N GLU A 184 7.80 10.95 0.87
CA GLU A 184 8.47 9.67 1.15
C GLU A 184 7.99 8.56 0.23
N PHE A 185 6.74 8.61 -0.21
CA PHE A 185 6.19 7.68 -1.20
C PHE A 185 6.82 7.92 -2.57
N GLU A 186 6.85 9.17 -3.05
CA GLU A 186 7.44 9.52 -4.35
C GLU A 186 8.94 9.21 -4.44
N ASN A 187 9.67 9.39 -3.33
CA ASN A 187 11.10 9.10 -3.25
C ASN A 187 11.40 7.68 -2.75
N TYR A 188 10.39 6.82 -2.64
CA TYR A 188 10.58 5.49 -2.06
C TYR A 188 11.47 4.62 -2.95
N ASP A 189 12.50 4.04 -2.36
CA ASP A 189 13.44 3.15 -3.06
C ASP A 189 12.75 1.85 -3.52
N ALA A 190 12.51 1.73 -4.83
CA ALA A 190 11.91 0.55 -5.45
C ALA A 190 12.68 -0.75 -5.16
N HIS A 191 13.99 -0.68 -4.93
CA HIS A 191 14.77 -1.86 -4.57
C HIS A 191 14.48 -2.35 -3.15
N LYS A 192 14.08 -1.48 -2.21
CA LYS A 192 13.58 -1.92 -0.90
C LYS A 192 12.26 -2.66 -1.05
N LEU A 193 11.41 -2.22 -1.96
CA LEU A 193 10.15 -2.89 -2.26
C LEU A 193 10.41 -4.28 -2.87
N PHE A 194 11.32 -4.41 -3.83
CA PHE A 194 11.72 -5.71 -4.38
C PHE A 194 12.18 -6.69 -3.31
N LYS A 195 13.11 -6.24 -2.47
CA LYS A 195 13.66 -7.06 -1.38
C LYS A 195 12.57 -7.53 -0.42
N SER A 196 11.51 -6.76 -0.28
CA SER A 196 10.32 -7.11 0.51
C SER A 196 9.49 -8.19 -0.18
N PHE A 197 9.24 -8.06 -1.49
CA PHE A 197 8.55 -9.09 -2.29
C PHE A 197 9.27 -10.43 -2.28
N ILE A 198 10.59 -10.45 -2.45
CA ILE A 198 11.39 -11.68 -2.35
C ILE A 198 11.29 -12.31 -0.94
N THR A 199 11.17 -11.48 0.10
CA THR A 199 10.97 -12.00 1.47
C THR A 199 9.61 -12.67 1.61
N LEU A 200 8.56 -12.04 1.07
CA LEU A 200 7.22 -12.60 1.09
C LEU A 200 7.19 -13.93 0.36
N GLN A 201 7.76 -14.00 -0.85
CA GLN A 201 7.82 -15.25 -1.62
C GLN A 201 8.45 -16.38 -0.80
N ALA A 202 9.57 -16.11 -0.11
CA ALA A 202 10.24 -17.08 0.75
C ALA A 202 9.40 -17.52 1.98
N VAL A 203 8.59 -16.63 2.56
CA VAL A 203 7.66 -16.97 3.66
C VAL A 203 6.49 -17.81 3.17
N ILE A 204 5.95 -17.49 2.00
CA ILE A 204 4.89 -18.27 1.35
C ILE A 204 5.39 -19.69 1.02
N GLU A 205 6.65 -19.83 0.60
CA GLU A 205 7.31 -21.12 0.34
C GLU A 205 7.40 -22.01 1.59
N ASP A 206 7.51 -21.43 2.79
CA ASP A 206 7.50 -22.16 4.07
C ASP A 206 6.08 -22.38 4.65
N GLN A 207 5.05 -22.31 3.80
CA GLN A 207 3.66 -22.56 4.15
C GLN A 207 3.07 -21.59 5.21
N GLY A 208 3.64 -20.39 5.36
CA GLY A 208 3.10 -19.37 6.27
C GLY A 208 3.17 -19.77 7.75
N GLY A 209 4.24 -20.47 8.15
CA GLY A 209 4.51 -20.77 9.54
C GLY A 209 5.18 -19.59 10.26
N ASN A 210 4.62 -19.14 11.39
CA ASN A 210 5.27 -18.16 12.29
C ASN A 210 6.64 -18.62 12.84
N SER A 211 7.01 -19.88 12.63
CA SER A 211 8.31 -20.46 12.99
C SER A 211 9.37 -20.33 11.89
N TYR A 212 9.07 -19.68 10.77
CA TYR A 212 10.02 -19.55 9.67
C TYR A 212 11.28 -18.80 10.10
N LYS A 213 12.42 -19.48 10.03
CA LYS A 213 13.74 -18.85 10.20
C LYS A 213 14.18 -18.31 8.86
N MET A 214 14.15 -16.98 8.73
CA MET A 214 14.55 -16.30 7.50
C MET A 214 15.99 -16.67 7.10
N PRO A 215 16.20 -17.34 5.96
CA PRO A 215 17.53 -17.57 5.44
C PRO A 215 18.12 -16.27 4.89
N HIS A 216 19.45 -16.16 4.83
CA HIS A 216 20.12 -15.04 4.16
C HIS A 216 19.91 -15.17 2.64
N LEU A 217 18.87 -14.53 2.12
CA LEU A 217 18.42 -14.63 0.71
C LEU A 217 19.34 -13.95 -0.32
N HIS A 218 20.54 -13.49 0.06
CA HIS A 218 21.52 -12.81 -0.81
C HIS A 218 20.88 -11.82 -1.81
N LYS A 219 19.93 -11.02 -1.32
CA LYS A 219 19.01 -10.22 -2.16
C LYS A 219 19.76 -9.24 -3.08
N ASP A 220 20.92 -8.77 -2.65
CA ASP A 220 21.79 -7.89 -3.45
C ASP A 220 22.39 -8.59 -4.68
N ARG A 221 22.61 -9.92 -4.64
CA ARG A 221 23.07 -10.69 -5.82
C ARG A 221 21.97 -10.85 -6.85
N LEU A 222 20.72 -11.04 -6.43
CA LEU A 222 19.56 -11.13 -7.32
C LEU A 222 19.32 -9.79 -8.04
N GLN A 223 19.46 -8.68 -7.30
CA GLN A 223 19.41 -7.33 -7.88
C GLN A 223 20.49 -7.10 -8.94
N ASN A 224 21.73 -7.53 -8.71
CA ASN A 224 22.84 -7.36 -9.67
C ASN A 224 22.77 -8.29 -10.88
N ALA A 225 21.84 -9.26 -10.90
CA ALA A 225 21.65 -10.19 -12.01
C ALA A 225 20.69 -9.65 -13.10
N GLY A 226 20.14 -8.45 -12.93
CA GLY A 226 19.39 -7.75 -13.98
C GLY A 226 17.88 -7.88 -13.95
N GLU A 227 17.27 -8.33 -12.84
CA GLU A 227 15.81 -8.19 -12.68
C GLU A 227 15.47 -6.74 -12.31
N GLU A 228 15.03 -5.99 -13.32
CA GLU A 228 14.73 -4.56 -13.21
C GLU A 228 13.27 -4.38 -12.74
N ILE A 229 13.07 -3.66 -11.63
CA ILE A 229 11.74 -3.19 -11.24
C ILE A 229 11.58 -1.76 -11.71
N ILE A 230 10.57 -1.56 -12.55
CA ILE A 230 10.36 -0.34 -13.30
C ILE A 230 9.75 0.79 -12.44
N GLY A 231 9.31 0.50 -11.21
CA GLY A 231 8.94 1.54 -10.24
C GLY A 231 8.11 1.04 -9.05
N VAL A 232 7.93 1.93 -8.07
CA VAL A 232 6.82 1.87 -7.10
C VAL A 232 5.75 2.81 -7.64
N TYR A 233 4.53 2.30 -7.82
CA TYR A 233 3.49 2.99 -8.56
C TYR A 233 2.17 3.09 -7.83
#